data_AF-A0AAI8CHF5-F1
#
_entry.id   AF-A0AAI8CHF5-F1
#
_cell.length_a   1.000
_cell.length_b   1.000
_cell.length_c   1.000
_cell.angle_alpha   90.00
_cell.angle_beta   90.00
_cell.angle_gamma   90.00
#
_symmetry.space_group_name_H-M   'P 1'
#
loop_
_entity.id
_entity.type
_entity.pdbx_description
1 polymer ?
#
loop_
_entity_poly.entity_id
_entity_poly.type
_entity_poly.pdbx_seq_one_letter_code
_entity_poly.pdbx_strand_id
1 'polypeptide(L)'
;MKKISILLIILSILSCKNNEEEHKILYNKLIEYRDELKMNYEAKDSYLLYFEKKNEYFKKRNDSLNTIVTNFKKNFENIRYGTGRDTILKLRDNFNKEHNLYVNFKKSKYTKNLPDSIFNRVIEVDFYKLMNQFQDRYMFRRGCL
;
A
#
# COMPACT_ATOMS: atom_id res chain seq x y z
N MET A 1 0.19 -3.75 -19.33
CA MET A 1 1.18 -2.69 -19.64
C MET A 1 0.61 -1.32 -19.25
N LYS A 2 0.86 -0.83 -18.03
CA LYS A 2 0.62 0.58 -17.59
C LYS A 2 1.56 1.00 -16.43
N LYS A 3 2.74 0.37 -16.29
CA LYS A 3 3.64 0.57 -15.13
C LYS A 3 4.59 1.78 -15.25
N ILE A 4 4.57 2.51 -16.36
CA ILE A 4 5.66 3.43 -16.74
C ILE A 4 5.44 4.89 -16.30
N SER A 5 4.20 5.30 -15.95
CA SER A 5 3.88 6.74 -15.93
C SER A 5 4.22 7.48 -14.63
N ILE A 6 4.29 6.81 -13.47
CA ILE A 6 4.43 7.51 -12.17
C ILE A 6 5.89 7.94 -11.93
N LEU A 7 6.86 7.14 -12.38
CA LEU A 7 8.28 7.44 -12.16
C LEU A 7 8.75 8.68 -12.92
N LEU A 8 8.25 8.89 -14.14
CA LEU A 8 8.57 10.05 -14.98
C LEU A 8 8.02 11.36 -14.38
N ILE A 9 6.87 11.29 -13.71
CA ILE A 9 6.21 12.45 -13.10
C ILE A 9 6.90 12.83 -11.79
N ILE A 10 7.38 11.85 -11.02
CA ILE A 10 8.20 12.12 -9.84
C ILE A 10 9.54 12.77 -10.23
N LEU A 11 10.08 12.45 -11.41
CA LEU A 11 11.30 13.07 -11.95
C LEU A 11 11.08 14.49 -12.49
N SER A 12 9.88 14.83 -12.97
CA SER A 12 9.60 16.18 -13.50
C SER A 12 9.44 17.23 -12.40
N ILE A 13 8.90 16.87 -11.23
CA ILE A 13 8.72 17.78 -10.08
C ILE A 13 10.06 18.19 -9.45
N LEU A 14 11.16 17.48 -9.75
CA LEU A 14 12.53 17.82 -9.33
C LEU A 14 13.14 18.98 -10.15
N SER A 15 12.53 19.35 -11.28
CA SER A 15 12.87 20.58 -12.00
C SER A 15 12.27 21.77 -11.24
N CYS A 16 13.10 22.47 -10.46
CA CYS A 16 12.82 23.61 -9.56
C CYS A 16 11.91 24.76 -10.07
N LYS A 17 10.67 24.49 -10.46
CA LYS A 17 9.58 25.47 -10.55
C LYS A 17 8.40 24.91 -9.78
N ASN A 18 7.94 25.64 -8.76
CA ASN A 18 6.67 25.37 -8.10
C ASN A 18 5.56 25.45 -9.15
N ASN A 19 5.22 24.30 -9.73
CA ASN A 19 4.16 24.19 -10.72
C ASN A 19 3.01 23.46 -10.05
N GLU A 20 2.09 24.24 -9.46
CA GLU A 20 0.91 23.75 -8.74
C GLU A 20 0.12 22.72 -9.55
N GLU A 21 0.11 22.88 -10.88
CA GLU A 21 -0.50 21.95 -11.82
C GLU A 21 0.16 20.56 -11.82
N GLU A 22 1.49 20.47 -11.68
CA GLU A 22 2.20 19.19 -11.60
C GLU A 22 1.88 18.45 -10.31
N HIS A 23 1.78 19.17 -9.18
CA HIS A 23 1.34 18.58 -7.92
C HIS A 23 -0.09 18.05 -8.01
N LYS A 24 -0.99 18.77 -8.68
CA LYS A 24 -2.36 18.33 -8.91
C LYS A 24 -2.43 17.07 -9.78
N ILE A 25 -1.66 17.03 -10.87
CA ILE A 25 -1.56 15.86 -11.75
C ILE A 25 -1.02 14.65 -10.98
N LEU A 26 0.06 14.83 -10.20
CA LEU A 26 0.62 13.75 -9.39
C LEU A 26 -0.39 13.26 -8.36
N TYR A 27 -1.05 14.17 -7.65
CA TYR A 27 -2.06 13.85 -6.65
C TYR A 27 -3.17 12.97 -7.23
N ASN A 28 -3.73 13.36 -8.38
CA ASN A 28 -4.77 12.60 -9.06
C ASN A 28 -4.29 11.21 -9.50
N LYS A 29 -3.08 11.11 -10.05
CA LYS A 29 -2.51 9.80 -10.45
C LYS A 29 -2.24 8.88 -9.26
N LEU A 30 -1.85 9.44 -8.11
CA LEU A 30 -1.71 8.66 -6.89
C LEU A 30 -3.06 8.16 -6.38
N ILE A 31 -4.13 8.96 -6.50
CA ILE A 31 -5.50 8.53 -6.20
C ILE A 31 -5.93 7.38 -7.10
N GLU A 32 -5.80 7.54 -8.42
CA GLU A 32 -6.16 6.50 -9.39
C GLU A 32 -5.42 5.19 -9.08
N TYR A 33 -4.11 5.28 -8.86
CA TYR A 33 -3.32 4.08 -8.60
C TYR A 33 -3.64 3.44 -7.25
N ARG A 34 -3.91 4.23 -6.21
CA ARG A 34 -4.41 3.71 -4.93
C ARG A 34 -5.73 2.97 -5.13
N ASP A 35 -6.66 3.52 -5.89
CA ASP A 35 -7.98 2.91 -6.10
C ASP A 35 -7.89 1.61 -6.87
N GLU A 36 -7.02 1.53 -7.90
CA GLU A 36 -6.70 0.28 -8.57
C GLU A 36 -6.18 -0.80 -7.59
N LEU A 37 -5.25 -0.42 -6.70
CA LEU A 37 -4.69 -1.35 -5.71
C LEU A 37 -5.73 -1.77 -4.67
N LYS A 38 -6.60 -0.86 -4.25
CA LYS A 38 -7.70 -1.12 -3.32
C LYS A 38 -8.71 -2.11 -3.94
N MET A 39 -9.15 -1.86 -5.17
CA MET A 39 -10.04 -2.76 -5.89
C MET A 39 -9.45 -4.16 -6.02
N ASN A 40 -8.14 -4.27 -6.32
CA ASN A 40 -7.46 -5.57 -6.39
C ASN A 40 -7.46 -6.30 -5.04
N TYR A 41 -7.20 -5.57 -3.94
CA TYR A 41 -7.23 -6.13 -2.59
C TYR A 41 -8.63 -6.66 -2.23
N GLU A 42 -9.68 -5.87 -2.51
CA GLU A 42 -11.08 -6.22 -2.22
C GLU A 42 -11.56 -7.40 -3.08
N ALA A 43 -11.14 -7.48 -4.34
CA ALA A 43 -11.43 -8.61 -5.22
C ALA A 43 -10.80 -9.92 -4.69
N LYS A 44 -9.55 -9.86 -4.22
CA LYS A 44 -8.87 -11.00 -3.58
C LYS A 44 -9.55 -11.42 -2.29
N ASP A 45 -9.94 -10.46 -1.45
CA ASP A 45 -10.65 -10.74 -0.21
C ASP A 45 -11.99 -11.43 -0.47
N SER A 46 -12.75 -10.95 -1.45
CA SER A 46 -14.01 -11.56 -1.91
C SER A 46 -13.81 -13.00 -2.40
N TYR A 47 -12.70 -13.26 -3.12
CA TYR A 47 -12.35 -14.61 -3.56
C TYR A 47 -12.02 -15.51 -2.36
N LEU A 48 -11.23 -15.06 -1.39
CA LEU A 48 -10.89 -15.83 -0.19
C LEU A 48 -12.14 -16.24 0.60
N LEU A 49 -13.09 -15.31 0.81
CA LEU A 49 -14.36 -15.57 1.47
C LEU A 49 -15.17 -16.70 0.80
N TYR A 50 -15.08 -16.84 -0.53
CA TYR A 50 -15.73 -17.93 -1.24
C TYR A 50 -15.13 -19.31 -0.88
N PHE A 51 -13.81 -19.41 -0.71
CA PHE A 51 -13.14 -20.66 -0.32
C PHE A 51 -13.38 -21.03 1.13
N GLU A 52 -13.40 -20.04 2.03
CA GLU A 52 -13.65 -20.24 3.45
C GLU A 52 -15.01 -20.90 3.72
N LYS A 53 -16.03 -20.53 2.94
CA LYS A 53 -17.37 -21.13 3.03
C LYS A 53 -17.37 -22.64 2.75
N LYS A 54 -16.37 -23.13 2.03
CA LYS A 54 -16.28 -24.54 1.62
C LYS A 54 -15.36 -25.37 2.52
N ASN A 55 -14.58 -24.75 3.40
CA ASN A 55 -13.55 -25.45 4.17
C ASN A 55 -13.17 -24.70 5.47
N GLU A 56 -13.40 -25.34 6.61
CA GLU A 56 -13.16 -24.75 7.94
C GLU A 56 -11.67 -24.51 8.25
N TYR A 57 -10.77 -25.35 7.72
CA TYR A 57 -9.32 -25.12 7.86
C TYR A 57 -8.89 -23.84 7.15
N PHE A 58 -9.37 -23.62 5.92
CA PHE A 58 -9.09 -22.38 5.19
C PHE A 58 -9.69 -21.16 5.87
N LYS A 59 -10.89 -21.29 6.45
CA LYS A 59 -11.51 -20.25 7.28
C LYS A 59 -10.63 -19.83 8.46
N LYS A 60 -10.26 -20.79 9.33
CA LYS A 60 -9.42 -20.50 10.52
C LYS A 60 -8.08 -19.86 10.15
N ARG A 61 -7.46 -20.34 9.07
CA ARG A 61 -6.20 -19.79 8.57
C ARG A 61 -6.37 -18.36 8.07
N ASN A 62 -7.39 -18.10 7.25
CA ASN A 62 -7.64 -16.78 6.71
C ASN A 62 -8.06 -15.79 7.80
N ASP A 63 -8.85 -16.19 8.81
CA ASP A 63 -9.19 -15.34 9.96
C ASP A 63 -7.92 -14.82 10.67
N SER A 64 -6.94 -15.71 10.90
CA SER A 64 -5.66 -15.34 11.50
C SER A 64 -4.87 -14.37 10.63
N LEU A 65 -4.77 -14.62 9.33
CA LEU A 65 -4.04 -13.77 8.38
C LEU A 65 -4.75 -12.41 8.18
N ASN A 66 -6.08 -12.40 8.15
CA ASN A 66 -6.91 -11.19 8.04
C ASN A 66 -6.79 -10.31 9.29
N THR A 67 -6.63 -10.92 10.47
CA THR A 67 -6.36 -10.17 11.70
C THR A 67 -5.06 -9.36 11.59
N ILE A 68 -4.00 -9.93 11.00
CA ILE A 68 -2.72 -9.23 10.78
C ILE A 68 -2.92 -7.99 9.88
N VAL A 69 -3.58 -8.17 8.74
CA VAL A 69 -3.83 -7.07 7.78
C VAL A 69 -4.75 -6.00 8.37
N THR A 70 -5.79 -6.42 9.11
CA THR A 70 -6.73 -5.51 9.78
C THR A 70 -6.03 -4.67 10.84
N ASN A 71 -5.17 -5.28 11.66
CA ASN A 71 -4.36 -4.56 12.64
C ASN A 71 -3.41 -3.57 11.98
N PHE A 72 -2.75 -3.97 10.88
CA PHE A 72 -1.89 -3.08 10.11
C PHE A 72 -2.65 -1.86 9.57
N LYS A 73 -3.83 -2.07 8.98
CA LYS A 73 -4.70 -0.98 8.49
C LYS A 73 -5.15 -0.06 9.63
N LYS A 74 -5.56 -0.62 10.77
CA LYS A 74 -5.96 0.16 11.94
C LYS A 74 -4.82 1.01 12.48
N ASN A 75 -3.63 0.44 12.59
CA ASN A 75 -2.43 1.16 13.03
C ASN A 75 -2.11 2.32 12.09
N PHE A 76 -2.26 2.14 10.79
CA PHE A 76 -2.08 3.21 9.81
C PHE A 76 -3.08 4.35 9.98
N GLU A 77 -4.38 4.04 10.01
CA GLU A 77 -5.44 5.05 10.12
C GLU A 77 -5.29 5.90 11.39
N ASN A 78 -4.83 5.30 12.49
CA ASN A 78 -4.59 6.02 13.73
C ASN A 78 -3.45 7.05 13.65
N ILE A 79 -2.45 6.82 12.80
CA ILE A 79 -1.23 7.66 12.76
C ILE A 79 -1.18 8.60 11.55
N ARG A 80 -2.01 8.37 10.52
CA ARG A 80 -1.83 9.01 9.20
C ARG A 80 -1.97 10.53 9.17
N TYR A 81 -2.67 11.13 10.13
CA TYR A 81 -2.88 12.59 10.21
C TYR A 81 -2.33 13.23 11.50
N GLY A 82 -1.90 12.44 12.48
CA GLY A 82 -1.54 12.93 13.82
C GLY A 82 -0.11 12.60 14.24
N THR A 83 0.71 12.05 13.36
CA THR A 83 2.06 11.58 13.72
C THR A 83 3.08 11.95 12.65
N GLY A 84 4.35 12.11 13.06
CA GLY A 84 5.45 12.44 12.16
C GLY A 84 5.67 11.40 11.05
N ARG A 85 6.11 11.86 9.89
CA ARG A 85 6.37 11.04 8.69
C ARG A 85 7.27 9.84 8.96
N ASP A 86 8.28 10.00 9.83
CA ASP A 86 9.21 8.93 10.18
C ASP A 86 8.52 7.74 10.87
N THR A 87 7.51 7.99 11.71
CA THR A 87 6.73 6.92 12.36
C THR A 87 5.91 6.15 11.34
N ILE A 88 5.27 6.86 10.41
CA ILE A 88 4.49 6.26 9.32
C ILE A 88 5.39 5.38 8.44
N LEU A 89 6.56 5.88 8.07
CA LEU A 89 7.55 5.14 7.28
C LEU A 89 8.09 3.92 8.06
N LYS A 90 8.33 4.05 9.37
CA LYS A 90 8.71 2.92 10.24
C LYS A 90 7.65 1.83 10.25
N LEU A 91 6.37 2.19 10.38
CA LEU A 91 5.26 1.23 10.34
C LEU A 91 5.26 0.47 9.00
N ARG A 92 5.36 1.19 7.87
CA ARG A 92 5.45 0.61 6.52
C ARG A 92 6.63 -0.36 6.38
N ASP A 93 7.82 0.10 6.75
CA ASP A 93 9.07 -0.65 6.53
C ASP A 93 9.17 -1.86 7.47
N ASN A 94 8.69 -1.73 8.71
CA ASN A 94 8.61 -2.84 9.66
C ASN A 94 7.69 -3.94 9.14
N PHE A 95 6.47 -3.61 8.69
CA PHE A 95 5.54 -4.60 8.15
C PHE A 95 6.12 -5.33 6.91
N ASN A 96 6.76 -4.58 6.01
CA ASN A 96 7.43 -5.14 4.84
C ASN A 96 8.54 -6.14 5.21
N LYS A 97 9.34 -5.80 6.24
CA LYS A 97 10.45 -6.62 6.73
C LYS A 97 9.96 -7.84 7.52
N GLU A 98 9.08 -7.62 8.49
CA GLU A 98 8.53 -8.65 9.38
C GLU A 98 7.88 -9.79 8.59
N HIS A 99 7.13 -9.45 7.55
CA HIS A 99 6.46 -10.42 6.68
C HIS A 99 7.23 -10.70 5.40
N ASN A 100 8.51 -10.33 5.30
CA ASN A 100 9.37 -10.63 4.15
C ASN A 100 8.66 -10.39 2.80
N LEU A 101 8.00 -9.25 2.64
CA LEU A 101 7.16 -8.98 1.46
C LEU A 101 8.02 -8.56 0.26
N TYR A 102 9.24 -8.07 0.52
CA TYR A 102 10.22 -7.61 -0.46
C TYR A 102 9.67 -6.54 -1.41
N VAL A 103 8.72 -5.72 -0.94
CA VAL A 103 8.26 -4.56 -1.71
C VAL A 103 9.36 -3.52 -1.69
N ASN A 104 9.84 -3.13 -2.87
CA ASN A 104 10.88 -2.12 -2.99
C ASN A 104 10.28 -0.72 -2.99
N PHE A 105 10.36 -0.05 -1.85
CA PHE A 105 10.10 1.38 -1.75
C PHE A 105 11.41 2.12 -2.04
N LYS A 106 11.45 2.92 -3.12
CA LYS A 106 12.61 3.78 -3.39
C LYS A 106 12.89 4.61 -2.13
N LYS A 107 14.13 4.56 -1.63
CA LYS A 107 14.53 5.08 -0.30
C LYS A 107 14.03 6.51 -0.05
N SER A 108 13.57 6.72 1.18
CA SER A 108 12.89 7.86 1.83
C SER A 108 13.45 9.28 1.67
N LYS A 109 14.45 9.53 0.81
CA LYS A 109 14.89 10.91 0.53
C LYS A 109 13.78 11.72 -0.14
N TYR A 110 12.97 11.09 -0.99
CA TYR A 110 11.87 11.74 -1.70
C TYR A 110 10.77 12.21 -0.74
N THR A 111 10.44 11.43 0.27
CA THR A 111 9.32 11.71 1.18
C THR A 111 9.58 12.87 2.14
N LYS A 112 10.81 13.34 2.31
CA LYS A 112 11.11 14.49 3.19
C LYS A 112 10.69 15.83 2.59
N ASN A 113 10.75 15.96 1.26
CA ASN A 113 10.52 17.25 0.58
C ASN A 113 9.15 17.35 -0.11
N LEU A 114 8.33 16.30 -0.05
CA LEU A 114 6.97 16.35 -0.60
C LEU A 114 6.04 17.21 0.26
N PRO A 115 5.07 17.91 -0.33
CA PRO A 115 3.92 18.44 0.42
C PRO A 115 3.19 17.31 1.17
N ASP A 116 2.61 17.60 2.34
CA ASP A 116 1.91 16.60 3.15
C ASP A 116 0.79 15.89 2.38
N SER A 117 0.06 16.64 1.53
CA SER A 117 -1.00 16.08 0.69
C SER A 117 -0.48 14.99 -0.26
N ILE A 118 0.67 15.22 -0.90
CA ILE A 118 1.30 14.24 -1.79
C ILE A 118 1.90 13.08 -0.99
N PHE A 119 2.58 13.39 0.12
CA PHE A 119 3.14 12.36 1.00
C PHE A 119 2.06 11.38 1.47
N ASN A 120 0.91 11.87 1.94
CA ASN A 120 -0.19 11.03 2.39
C ASN A 120 -0.70 10.10 1.28
N ARG A 121 -0.81 10.59 0.04
CA ARG A 121 -1.22 9.77 -1.10
C ARG A 121 -0.18 8.72 -1.49
N VAL A 122 1.12 9.07 -1.46
CA VAL A 122 2.20 8.10 -1.67
C VAL A 122 2.16 6.98 -0.63
N ILE A 123 1.92 7.34 0.64
CA ILE A 123 1.82 6.37 1.72
C ILE A 123 0.59 5.47 1.56
N GLU A 124 -0.58 5.99 1.20
CA GLU A 124 -1.76 5.17 0.92
C GLU A 124 -1.46 4.10 -0.15
N VAL A 125 -0.80 4.50 -1.24
CA VAL A 125 -0.34 3.58 -2.30
C VAL A 125 0.60 2.51 -1.74
N ASP A 126 1.60 2.89 -0.95
CA ASP A 126 2.57 1.97 -0.37
C ASP A 126 1.90 0.94 0.57
N PHE A 127 0.94 1.38 1.38
CA PHE A 127 0.17 0.50 2.27
C PHE A 127 -0.65 -0.51 1.50
N TYR A 128 -1.39 -0.10 0.45
CA TYR A 128 -2.13 -1.05 -0.38
C TYR A 128 -1.23 -2.01 -1.15
N LYS A 129 -0.02 -1.60 -1.57
CA LYS A 129 0.96 -2.52 -2.15
C LYS A 129 1.37 -3.61 -1.15
N LEU A 130 1.62 -3.25 0.11
CA LEU A 130 1.96 -4.23 1.15
C LEU A 130 0.81 -5.20 1.41
N MET A 131 -0.41 -4.68 1.54
CA MET A 131 -1.60 -5.51 1.76
C MET A 131 -1.82 -6.50 0.61
N ASN A 132 -1.73 -6.04 -0.64
CA ASN A 132 -1.82 -6.92 -1.81
C ASN A 132 -0.72 -7.99 -1.83
N GLN A 133 0.53 -7.59 -1.59
CA GLN A 133 1.66 -8.51 -1.57
C GLN A 133 1.55 -9.53 -0.43
N PHE A 134 0.99 -9.12 0.70
CA PHE A 134 0.72 -10.01 1.83
C PHE A 134 -0.32 -11.06 1.46
N GLN A 135 -1.45 -10.65 0.86
CA GLN A 135 -2.45 -11.59 0.33
C GLN A 135 -1.78 -12.57 -0.64
N ASP A 136 -1.07 -12.06 -1.66
CA ASP A 136 -0.45 -12.90 -2.70
C ASP A 136 0.51 -13.93 -2.10
N ARG A 137 1.35 -13.52 -1.16
CA ARG A 137 2.36 -14.40 -0.56
C ARG A 137 1.77 -15.39 0.44
N TYR A 138 0.94 -14.90 1.35
CA TYR A 138 0.52 -15.67 2.51
C TYR A 138 -0.85 -16.27 2.34
N MET A 139 -1.80 -15.57 1.74
CA MET A 139 -3.16 -16.11 1.60
C MET A 139 -3.25 -17.03 0.39
N PHE A 140 -2.63 -16.66 -0.74
CA PHE A 140 -2.75 -17.40 -2.02
C PHE A 140 -1.56 -18.30 -2.38
N ARG A 141 -0.30 -17.88 -2.19
CA ARG A 141 0.87 -18.68 -2.66
C ARG A 141 1.34 -19.74 -1.68
N ARG A 142 1.21 -19.49 -0.37
CA ARG A 142 1.57 -20.43 0.70
C ARG A 142 0.39 -21.19 1.29
N GLY A 143 -0.82 -20.81 0.91
CA GLY A 143 -1.99 -21.67 1.07
C GLY A 143 -2.14 -22.35 -0.26
N CYS A 144 -2.13 -23.68 -0.34
CA CYS A 144 -2.50 -24.35 -1.57
C CYS A 144 -4.00 -24.10 -1.80
N LEU A 145 -4.35 -22.93 -2.36
CA LEU A 145 -5.63 -22.62 -2.97
C LEU A 145 -5.51 -22.81 -4.48
#